data_AF-A0A1S1GZX8-F1
#
_entry.id   AF-A0A1S1GZX8-F1
#
_cell.length_a   1.000
_cell.length_b   1.000
_cell.length_c   1.000
_cell.angle_alpha   90.00
_cell.angle_beta   90.00
_cell.angle_gamma   90.00
#
_symmetry.space_group_name_H-M   'P 1'
#
loop_
_entity.id
_entity.type
_entity.pdbx_description
1 polymer ?
#
loop_
_entity_poly.entity_id
_entity_poly.type
_entity_poly.pdbx_seq_one_letter_code
_entity_poly.pdbx_strand_id
1 'polypeptide(L)'
;MEENQIFQLALETSEKIKRVFGERITEPKIVDVVEYLPYQRFGIRFVAYDYYLIFFNYDRGFCSFSIFVGERYGASLNGGKSMVGFGEIKDWDSYLKEIMAEIELHIPDKFLKAKGWYKRRGILQCLKVKWIF
;
A
#
# COMPACT_ATOMS: atom_id res chain seq x y z
N MET A 1 -2.62 -18.63 -26.09
CA MET A 1 -3.40 -17.69 -25.25
C MET A 1 -2.64 -16.38 -25.29
N GLU A 2 -3.32 -15.30 -25.62
CA GLU A 2 -2.76 -13.95 -25.49
C GLU A 2 -2.39 -13.74 -24.02
N GLU A 3 -1.17 -13.30 -23.75
CA GLU A 3 -0.67 -13.14 -22.39
C GLU A 3 -1.41 -11.98 -21.72
N ASN A 4 -2.06 -12.23 -20.57
CA ASN A 4 -2.87 -11.21 -19.89
C ASN A 4 -1.93 -10.14 -19.29
N GLN A 5 -1.82 -9.00 -19.97
CA GLN A 5 -0.84 -7.96 -19.65
C GLN A 5 -1.13 -7.36 -18.28
N ILE A 6 -2.42 -7.26 -17.92
CA ILE A 6 -2.86 -6.73 -16.62
C ILE A 6 -2.52 -7.68 -15.48
N PHE A 7 -2.61 -8.99 -15.70
CA PHE A 7 -2.20 -9.98 -14.71
C PHE A 7 -0.69 -9.96 -14.50
N GLN A 8 0.10 -9.81 -15.56
CA GLN A 8 1.55 -9.64 -15.44
C GLN A 8 1.92 -8.36 -14.69
N LEU A 9 1.24 -7.24 -14.99
CA LEU A 9 1.42 -6.00 -14.24
C LEU A 9 1.08 -6.16 -12.74
N ALA A 10 0.05 -6.94 -12.43
CA ALA A 10 -0.33 -7.26 -11.05
C ALA A 10 0.74 -8.09 -10.35
N LEU A 11 1.31 -9.10 -11.03
CA LEU A 11 2.41 -9.91 -10.51
C LEU A 11 3.66 -9.08 -10.22
N GLU A 12 4.10 -8.25 -11.18
CA GLU A 12 5.25 -7.37 -10.98
C GLU A 12 5.04 -6.39 -9.82
N THR A 13 3.84 -5.84 -9.70
CA THR A 13 3.48 -4.93 -8.60
C THR A 13 3.50 -5.67 -7.26
N SER A 14 2.96 -6.89 -7.22
CA SER A 14 2.98 -7.76 -6.05
C SER A 14 4.40 -8.05 -5.56
N GLU A 15 5.31 -8.38 -6.47
CA GLU A 15 6.72 -8.65 -6.16
C GLU A 15 7.45 -7.41 -5.64
N LYS A 16 7.18 -6.22 -6.20
CA LYS A 16 7.73 -4.95 -5.69
C LYS A 16 7.28 -4.69 -4.24
N ILE A 17 5.98 -4.88 -3.97
CA ILE A 17 5.41 -4.73 -2.63
C ILE A 17 6.08 -5.71 -1.65
N LYS A 18 6.14 -6.99 -2.02
CA LYS A 18 6.75 -8.06 -1.20
C LYS A 18 8.22 -7.78 -0.90
N ARG A 19 8.99 -7.36 -1.91
CA ARG A 19 10.40 -7.02 -1.75
C ARG A 19 10.63 -5.88 -0.76
N VAL A 20 9.84 -4.80 -0.84
CA VAL A 20 10.05 -3.60 -0.02
C VAL A 20 9.54 -3.80 1.41
N PHE A 21 8.34 -4.38 1.57
CA PHE A 21 7.77 -4.61 2.90
C PHE A 21 8.47 -5.77 3.63
N GLY A 22 8.92 -6.79 2.89
CA GLY A 22 9.56 -7.98 3.43
C GLY A 22 8.63 -8.73 4.38
N GLU A 23 9.17 -9.17 5.51
CA GLU A 23 8.45 -9.95 6.55
C GLU A 23 7.36 -9.15 7.29
N ARG A 24 7.16 -7.86 6.96
CA ARG A 24 6.12 -7.02 7.56
C ARG A 24 4.76 -7.22 6.91
N ILE A 25 4.65 -8.05 5.88
CA ILE A 25 3.36 -8.36 5.25
C ILE A 25 3.15 -9.86 5.13
N THR A 26 1.88 -10.26 5.08
CA THR A 26 1.51 -11.59 4.58
C THR A 26 1.72 -11.68 3.07
N GLU A 27 1.70 -12.90 2.53
CA GLU A 27 1.73 -13.12 1.08
C GLU A 27 0.66 -12.27 0.37
N PRO A 28 1.04 -11.41 -0.60
CA PRO A 28 0.07 -10.59 -1.32
C PRO A 28 -0.84 -11.44 -2.21
N LYS A 29 -2.13 -11.14 -2.18
CA LYS A 29 -3.15 -11.82 -2.98
C LYS A 29 -3.67 -10.89 -4.07
N ILE A 30 -3.46 -11.28 -5.32
CA ILE A 30 -4.03 -10.59 -6.49
C ILE A 30 -5.52 -10.92 -6.56
N VAL A 31 -6.35 -9.90 -6.76
CA VAL A 31 -7.81 -9.98 -6.83
C VAL A 31 -8.35 -9.05 -7.91
N ASP A 32 -9.61 -9.26 -8.31
CA ASP A 32 -10.39 -8.34 -9.15
C ASP A 32 -9.69 -7.92 -10.46
N VAL A 33 -9.00 -8.86 -11.11
CA VAL A 33 -8.28 -8.66 -12.37
C VAL A 33 -9.29 -8.57 -13.52
N VAL A 34 -9.28 -7.44 -14.22
CA VAL A 34 -10.13 -7.19 -15.40
C VAL A 34 -9.26 -6.62 -16.50
N GLU A 35 -9.32 -7.25 -17.68
CA GLU A 35 -8.64 -6.81 -18.89
C GLU A 35 -9.68 -6.74 -20.02
N TYR A 36 -10.41 -5.62 -20.07
CA TYR A 36 -11.40 -5.35 -21.12
C TYR A 36 -11.30 -3.89 -21.52
N LEU A 37 -10.66 -3.58 -22.65
CA LEU A 37 -10.42 -2.19 -23.04
C LEU A 37 -11.72 -1.37 -23.12
N PRO A 38 -11.77 -0.14 -22.57
CA PRO A 38 -10.68 0.60 -21.90
C PRO A 38 -10.56 0.32 -20.38
N TYR A 39 -11.33 -0.62 -19.84
CA TYR A 39 -11.36 -0.98 -18.42
C TYR A 39 -10.29 -2.02 -18.07
N GLN A 40 -9.23 -1.53 -17.45
CA GLN A 40 -8.16 -2.35 -16.91
C GLN A 40 -8.03 -2.07 -15.41
N ARG A 41 -8.16 -3.11 -14.59
CA ARG A 41 -8.03 -3.01 -13.13
C ARG A 41 -7.48 -4.29 -12.53
N PHE A 42 -6.84 -4.15 -11.38
CA PHE A 42 -6.53 -5.24 -10.47
C PHE A 42 -6.39 -4.70 -9.05
N GLY A 43 -6.55 -5.57 -8.07
CA GLY A 43 -6.28 -5.28 -6.68
C GLY A 43 -5.24 -6.22 -6.09
N ILE A 44 -4.56 -5.78 -5.04
CA ILE A 44 -3.66 -6.62 -4.24
C ILE A 44 -4.00 -6.45 -2.76
N ARG A 45 -4.29 -7.55 -2.07
CA ARG A 45 -4.65 -7.58 -0.64
C ARG A 45 -3.55 -8.27 0.17
N PHE A 46 -3.19 -7.68 1.31
CA PHE A 46 -2.27 -8.28 2.28
C PHE A 46 -2.50 -7.67 3.66
N VAL A 47 -2.14 -8.40 4.72
CA VAL A 47 -2.06 -7.83 6.07
C VAL A 47 -0.68 -7.22 6.26
N ALA A 48 -0.63 -5.97 6.70
CA ALA A 48 0.60 -5.27 7.03
C ALA A 48 0.78 -5.12 8.54
N TYR A 49 2.01 -5.39 8.99
CA TYR A 49 2.47 -5.32 10.37
C TYR A 49 1.58 -6.11 11.34
N ASP A 50 1.03 -7.26 10.92
CA ASP A 50 0.07 -8.06 11.70
C ASP A 50 -1.10 -7.24 12.27
N TYR A 51 -1.47 -6.14 11.62
CA TYR A 51 -2.39 -5.15 12.21
C TYR A 51 -3.46 -4.71 11.22
N TYR A 52 -3.08 -4.18 10.05
CA TYR A 52 -4.02 -3.62 9.08
C TYR A 52 -4.17 -4.50 7.86
N LEU A 53 -5.40 -4.70 7.40
CA LEU A 53 -5.65 -5.18 6.04
C LEU A 53 -5.41 -4.02 5.07
N ILE A 54 -4.48 -4.21 4.14
CA ILE A 54 -4.14 -3.23 3.12
C ILE A 54 -4.69 -3.68 1.78
N PHE A 55 -5.24 -2.72 1.04
CA PHE A 55 -5.64 -2.91 -0.34
C PHE A 55 -4.94 -1.90 -1.24
N PHE A 56 -4.13 -2.43 -2.15
CA PHE A 56 -3.66 -1.71 -3.33
C PHE A 56 -4.69 -1.88 -4.43
N ASN A 57 -5.09 -0.78 -5.05
CA ASN A 57 -5.98 -0.77 -6.22
C ASN A 57 -5.27 -0.13 -7.39
N TYR A 58 -5.32 -0.77 -8.56
CA TYR A 58 -4.99 -0.21 -9.85
C TYR A 58 -6.27 -0.11 -10.68
N ASP A 59 -6.55 1.05 -11.26
CA ASP A 59 -7.70 1.29 -12.14
C ASP A 59 -7.31 2.32 -13.21
N ARG A 60 -7.38 1.93 -14.49
CA ARG A 60 -7.19 2.81 -15.67
C ARG A 60 -5.94 3.70 -15.58
N GLY A 61 -4.81 3.11 -15.18
CA GLY A 61 -3.51 3.81 -15.10
C GLY A 61 -3.25 4.57 -13.80
N PHE A 62 -4.19 4.56 -12.85
CA PHE A 62 -4.01 5.16 -11.53
C PHE A 62 -3.95 4.09 -10.45
N CYS A 63 -3.27 4.39 -9.34
CA CYS A 63 -3.23 3.51 -8.19
C CYS A 63 -3.32 4.20 -6.84
N SER A 64 -3.69 3.42 -5.82
CA SER A 64 -3.80 3.87 -4.44
C SER A 64 -3.65 2.75 -3.43
N PHE A 65 -3.12 3.08 -2.25
CA PHE A 65 -3.16 2.22 -1.06
C PHE A 65 -4.23 2.69 -0.07
N SER A 66 -4.92 1.72 0.53
CA SER A 66 -5.97 1.97 1.52
C SER A 66 -5.90 0.98 2.68
N ILE A 67 -6.21 1.47 3.88
CA ILE A 67 -6.44 0.64 5.06
C ILE A 67 -7.91 0.23 5.10
N PHE A 68 -8.17 -1.06 5.31
CA PHE A 68 -9.49 -1.59 5.66
C PHE A 68 -9.56 -1.84 7.17
N VAL A 69 -10.65 -1.37 7.78
CA VAL A 69 -11.00 -1.65 9.19
C VAL A 69 -12.31 -2.45 9.17
N GLY A 70 -12.21 -3.78 9.31
CA GLY A 70 -13.34 -4.68 9.07
C GLY A 70 -13.74 -4.67 7.58
N GLU A 71 -15.03 -4.45 7.30
CA GLU A 71 -15.56 -4.34 5.93
C GLU A 71 -15.63 -2.89 5.38
N ARG A 72 -15.10 -1.91 6.12
CA ARG A 72 -15.21 -0.49 5.75
C ARG A 72 -13.85 0.10 5.35
N TYR A 73 -13.90 1.03 4.40
CA TYR A 73 -12.76 1.86 4.01
C TYR A 73 -12.34 2.74 5.19
N GLY A 74 -11.10 2.58 5.65
CA GLY A 74 -10.58 3.28 6.83
C GLY A 74 -9.90 4.60 6.46
N ALA A 75 -8.80 4.55 5.72
CA ALA A 75 -8.00 5.72 5.36
C ALA A 75 -7.23 5.50 4.04
N SER A 76 -7.04 6.57 3.26
CA SER A 76 -6.10 6.60 2.13
C SER A 76 -4.69 6.83 2.65
N LEU A 77 -3.72 6.04 2.15
CA LEU A 77 -2.32 6.11 2.58
C LEU A 77 -1.43 6.96 1.67
N ASN A 78 -2.02 7.59 0.65
CA ASN A 78 -1.29 8.35 -0.37
C ASN A 78 -0.93 9.80 0.09
N GLY A 79 -0.69 10.03 1.37
CA GLY A 79 -0.28 11.36 1.90
C GLY A 79 -1.24 12.52 1.55
N GLY A 80 -2.55 12.25 1.49
CA GLY A 80 -3.58 13.24 1.14
C GLY A 80 -3.92 13.34 -0.35
N LYS A 81 -3.21 12.63 -1.25
CA LYS A 81 -3.60 12.50 -2.66
C LYS A 81 -4.61 11.36 -2.81
N SER A 82 -5.69 11.57 -3.57
CA SER A 82 -6.70 10.52 -3.76
C SER A 82 -6.17 9.37 -4.62
N MET A 83 -5.37 9.66 -5.66
CA MET A 83 -4.80 8.68 -6.59
C MET A 83 -3.44 9.15 -7.11
N VAL A 84 -2.56 8.21 -7.45
CA VAL A 84 -1.24 8.47 -8.07
C VAL A 84 -1.25 7.86 -9.48
N GLY A 85 -0.72 8.58 -10.48
CA GLY A 85 -0.53 7.99 -11.81
C GLY A 85 0.49 6.85 -11.71
N PHE A 86 0.09 5.62 -12.03
CA PHE A 86 0.95 4.44 -11.87
C PHE A 86 2.26 4.58 -12.65
N GLY A 87 2.20 5.14 -13.87
CA GLY A 87 3.38 5.42 -14.71
C GLY A 87 4.23 6.62 -14.27
N GLU A 88 3.74 7.43 -13.34
CA GLU A 88 4.48 8.56 -12.77
C GLU A 88 5.41 8.11 -11.63
N ILE A 89 5.18 6.91 -11.06
CA ILE A 89 6.03 6.33 -10.02
C ILE A 89 7.34 5.86 -10.65
N LYS A 90 8.38 6.70 -10.58
CA LYS A 90 9.72 6.37 -11.11
C LYS A 90 10.54 5.53 -10.14
N ASP A 91 10.43 5.81 -8.85
CA ASP A 91 11.11 5.06 -7.79
C ASP A 91 10.07 4.37 -6.89
N TRP A 92 9.82 3.09 -7.20
CA TRP A 92 8.90 2.26 -6.45
C TRP A 92 9.38 1.97 -5.02
N ASP A 93 10.69 1.89 -4.78
CA ASP A 93 11.21 1.57 -3.46
C ASP A 93 11.00 2.74 -2.50
N SER A 94 11.25 3.97 -2.95
CA SER A 94 10.97 5.18 -2.17
C SER A 94 9.48 5.37 -1.94
N TYR A 95 8.65 5.21 -2.98
CA TYR A 95 7.20 5.32 -2.86
C TYR A 95 6.62 4.33 -1.85
N LEU A 96 7.00 3.05 -1.93
CA LEU A 96 6.51 2.03 -1.00
C LEU A 96 7.01 2.25 0.44
N LYS A 97 8.21 2.80 0.63
CA LYS A 97 8.71 3.19 1.97
C LYS A 97 7.90 4.34 2.57
N GLU A 98 7.41 5.28 1.77
CA GLU A 98 6.48 6.32 2.23
C GLU A 98 5.16 5.70 2.70
N ILE A 99 4.60 4.77 1.92
CA ILE A 99 3.39 4.02 2.32
C ILE A 99 3.62 3.24 3.62
N MET A 100 4.77 2.59 3.79
CA MET A 100 5.13 1.94 5.05
C MET A 100 5.14 2.92 6.22
N ALA A 101 5.74 4.10 6.05
CA ALA A 101 5.78 5.12 7.09
C ALA A 101 4.37 5.61 7.47
N GLU A 102 3.50 5.82 6.49
CA GLU A 102 2.09 6.20 6.73
C GLU A 102 1.35 5.07 7.48
N ILE A 103 1.50 3.80 7.10
CA ILE A 103 0.91 2.67 7.84
C ILE A 103 1.39 2.65 9.29
N GLU A 104 2.71 2.80 9.49
CA GLU A 104 3.29 2.81 10.83
C GLU A 104 2.73 3.95 11.69
N LEU A 105 2.39 5.13 11.12
CA LEU A 105 1.80 6.25 11.87
C LEU A 105 0.47 5.88 12.52
N HIS A 106 -0.26 4.91 11.94
CA HIS A 106 -1.54 4.44 12.44
C HIS A 106 -1.44 3.27 13.43
N ILE A 107 -0.24 2.67 13.61
CA ILE A 107 -0.03 1.55 14.54
C ILE A 107 0.56 2.08 15.86
N PRO A 108 0.03 1.68 17.03
CA PRO A 108 0.60 2.10 18.30
C PRO A 108 2.09 1.74 18.44
N ASP A 109 2.92 2.70 18.83
CA ASP A 109 4.37 2.50 19.02
C ASP A 109 4.69 1.29 19.91
N LYS A 110 3.91 1.05 20.96
CA LYS A 110 4.07 -0.10 21.86
C LYS A 110 3.95 -1.44 21.13
N PHE A 111 3.07 -1.53 20.14
CA PHE A 111 2.88 -2.72 19.33
C PHE A 111 4.06 -2.92 18.38
N LEU A 112 4.47 -1.85 17.67
CA LEU A 112 5.65 -1.90 16.79
C LEU A 112 6.93 -2.26 17.56
N LYS A 113 7.09 -1.76 18.79
CA LYS A 113 8.23 -2.10 19.67
C LYS A 113 8.22 -3.59 20.05
N ALA A 114 7.07 -4.13 20.45
CA ALA A 114 6.94 -5.54 20.82
C ALA A 114 7.27 -6.49 19.64
N LYS A 115 7.01 -6.06 18.40
CA LYS A 115 7.33 -6.80 17.18
C LYS A 115 8.74 -6.55 16.64
N GLY A 116 9.52 -5.65 17.24
CA GLY A 116 10.84 -5.25 16.73
C GLY A 116 10.81 -4.42 15.45
N TRP A 117 9.66 -3.82 15.11
CA TRP A 117 9.48 -3.03 13.89
C TRP A 117 9.56 -1.52 14.11
N TYR A 118 9.59 -1.07 15.36
CA TYR A 118 9.61 0.34 15.68
C TYR A 118 10.92 1.02 15.24
N LYS A 119 10.80 2.07 14.44
CA LYS A 119 11.89 3.00 14.11
C LYS A 119 11.68 4.29 14.88
N ARG A 120 12.74 4.83 15.50
CA ARG A 120 12.66 6.12 16.19
C ARG A 120 12.34 7.21 15.17
N ARG A 121 11.15 7.80 15.25
CA ARG A 121 10.76 8.92 14.39
C ARG A 121 11.48 10.20 14.83
N GLY A 122 12.03 10.94 13.87
CA GLY A 122 12.57 12.27 14.12
C GLY A 122 11.46 13.28 14.44
N ILE A 123 11.81 14.40 15.07
CA ILE A 123 10.88 15.44 15.57
C ILE A 123 9.91 15.93 14.47
N LEU A 124 10.33 15.98 13.20
CA LEU A 124 9.49 16.43 12.08
C LEU A 124 8.28 15.53 11.79
N GLN A 125 8.36 14.21 12.00
CA GLN A 125 7.23 13.31 11.74
C GLN A 125 6.11 13.45 12.77
N CYS A 126 6.45 13.75 14.03
CA CYS A 126 5.46 13.99 15.08
C CYS A 126 4.64 15.27 14.86
N LEU A 127 5.16 16.24 14.10
CA LEU A 127 4.47 17.51 13.82
C LEU A 127 3.37 17.37 12.76
N LYS A 128 3.46 16.42 11.82
CA LYS A 128 2.37 16.14 10.84
C LYS A 128 1.09 15.66 11.52
N VAL A 129 1.19 14.98 12.66
CA VAL A 129 0.04 14.43 13.41
C VAL A 129 -0.73 15.51 14.18
N LYS A 130 -0.12 16.69 14.45
CA LYS A 130 -0.73 17.72 15.29
C LYS A 130 -1.80 18.60 14.60
N TRP A 131 -2.00 18.46 13.28
CA TRP A 131 -2.89 19.33 12.50
C TRP A 131 -4.09 18.58 11.90
N ILE A 132 -4.80 17.80 12.73
CA ILE A 132 -6.11 17.26 12.39
C ILE A 132 -7.03 17.46 13.60
N PHE A 133 -7.53 18.69 13.76
CA PHE A 133 -8.72 19.05 14.53
C PHE A 133 -9.38 20.25 13.86
#